data_AF-A0ABD0QP39-F1
#
_entry.id   AF-A0ABD0QP39-F1
#
_cell.length_a   1.000
_cell.length_b   1.000
_cell.length_c   1.000
_cell.angle_alpha   90.00
_cell.angle_beta   90.00
_cell.angle_gamma   90.00
#
_symmetry.space_group_name_H-M   'P 1'
#
loop_
_entity.id
_entity.type
_entity.pdbx_description
1 polymer ?
#
loop_
_entity_poly.entity_id
_entity_poly.type
_entity_poly.pdbx_seq_one_letter_code
_entity_poly.pdbx_strand_id
1 'polypeptide(L)' 'IGLIPEGARDIRIEEVAEAGNYLALRSNDPEKYFLNGGWTIQWNGEYKAAGTVFTYERTGQLENLSSPGPTMEPVWIQ' A
#
# COMPACT_ATOMS: atom_id res chain seq x y z
N ILE A 1 9.51 -5.50 -1.06
CA ILE A 1 8.68 -6.29 -0.11
C ILE A 1 9.05 -5.98 1.34
N GLY A 2 8.10 -5.46 2.10
CA GLY A 2 8.20 -5.20 3.55
C GLY A 2 6.88 -5.53 4.26
N LEU A 3 6.94 -5.73 5.57
CA LEU A 3 5.77 -5.93 6.42
C LEU A 3 5.54 -4.69 7.26
N ILE A 4 4.36 -4.08 7.14
CA ILE A 4 3.89 -3.04 8.05
C ILE A 4 3.21 -3.76 9.21
N PRO A 5 3.73 -3.66 10.45
CA PRO A 5 3.19 -4.39 11.59
C PRO A 5 1.83 -3.85 12.02
N GLU A 6 1.08 -4.64 12.78
CA GLU A 6 -0.10 -4.17 13.52
C GLU A 6 0.28 -3.01 14.46
N GLY A 7 -0.60 -2.03 14.58
CA GLY A 7 -0.40 -0.84 15.40
C GLY A 7 0.45 0.25 14.76
N ALA A 8 0.94 0.07 13.53
CA ALA A 8 1.72 1.08 12.81
C ALA A 8 0.88 2.33 12.53
N ARG A 9 1.45 3.50 12.80
CA ARG A 9 0.84 4.83 12.65
C ARG A 9 1.74 5.74 11.84
N ASP A 10 1.17 6.81 11.30
CA ASP A 10 1.90 7.84 10.53
C ASP A 10 2.81 7.22 9.46
N ILE A 11 2.25 6.26 8.72
CA ILE A 11 2.95 5.46 7.73
C ILE A 11 3.20 6.33 6.49
N ARG A 12 4.44 6.31 6.00
CA ARG A 12 4.84 6.93 4.74
C ARG A 12 5.77 5.98 3.99
N ILE A 13 5.43 5.70 2.73
CA ILE A 13 6.21 4.88 1.80
C ILE A 13 6.34 5.70 0.53
N GLU A 14 7.57 5.87 0.05
CA GLU A 14 7.89 6.65 -1.14
C GLU A 14 8.86 5.88 -2.02
N GLU A 15 8.56 5.83 -3.31
CA GLU A 15 9.56 5.44 -4.29
C GLU A 15 10.57 6.57 -4.50
N VAL A 16 11.86 6.23 -4.42
CA VAL A 16 12.95 7.19 -4.60
C VAL A 16 13.41 7.31 -6.05
N ALA A 17 12.93 6.41 -6.92
CA ALA A 17 13.18 6.37 -8.36
C ALA A 17 12.07 5.56 -9.03
N GLU A 18 11.81 5.85 -10.31
CA GLU A 18 10.81 5.12 -11.09
C GLU A 18 11.17 3.64 -11.20
N ALA A 19 10.15 2.78 -11.10
CA ALA A 19 10.29 1.34 -11.22
C ALA A 19 9.39 0.78 -12.33
N GLY A 20 9.73 -0.40 -12.84
CA GLY A 20 8.91 -1.14 -13.82
C GLY A 20 7.80 -1.97 -13.17
N ASN A 21 7.61 -1.84 -11.87
CA ASN A 21 6.61 -2.51 -11.04
C ASN A 21 5.84 -1.45 -10.25
N TYR A 22 4.69 -1.85 -9.70
CA TYR A 22 3.80 -0.96 -8.97
C TYR A 22 3.68 -1.40 -7.51
N LEU A 23 3.55 -0.44 -6.59
CA LEU A 23 3.37 -0.73 -5.17
C LEU A 23 2.07 -1.50 -4.94
N ALA A 24 2.09 -2.56 -4.12
CA ALA A 24 0.87 -3.29 -3.76
C ALA A 24 0.73 -3.47 -2.25
N LEU A 25 -0.50 -3.29 -1.75
CA LEU A 25 -0.88 -3.63 -0.38
C LEU A 25 -1.66 -4.94 -0.37
N ARG A 26 -1.19 -5.91 0.39
CA ARG A 26 -1.76 -7.27 0.47
C ARG A 26 -1.95 -7.70 1.92
N SER A 27 -3.01 -8.45 2.19
CA SER A 27 -3.22 -9.06 3.51
C SER A 27 -2.24 -10.22 3.74
N ASN A 28 -2.31 -10.90 4.90
CA ASN A 28 -1.57 -12.16 5.09
C ASN A 28 -2.02 -13.27 4.13
N ASP A 29 -3.29 -13.26 3.70
CA ASP A 29 -3.77 -14.11 2.61
C ASP A 29 -3.17 -13.63 1.26
N PRO A 30 -2.42 -14.49 0.53
CA PRO A 30 -1.77 -14.16 -0.74
C PRO A 30 -2.72 -13.80 -1.88
N GLU A 31 -3.99 -14.15 -1.78
CA GLU A 31 -4.97 -13.85 -2.84
C GLU A 31 -5.72 -12.54 -2.60
N LYS A 32 -5.62 -11.96 -1.40
CA LYS A 32 -6.37 -10.77 -1.01
C LYS A 32 -5.49 -9.52 -1.02
N TYR A 33 -5.72 -8.70 -2.04
CA TYR A 33 -5.10 -7.38 -2.22
C TYR A 33 -6.06 -6.26 -1.83
N PHE A 34 -5.53 -5.23 -1.19
CA PHE A 34 -6.25 -4.00 -0.84
C PHE A 34 -6.00 -2.88 -1.86
N LEU A 35 -4.79 -2.84 -2.41
CA LEU A 35 -4.35 -1.89 -3.44
C LEU A 35 -3.39 -2.61 -4.37
N ASN A 36 -3.64 -2.52 -5.68
CA ASN A 36 -2.90 -3.18 -6.75
C ASN A 36 -2.75 -4.70 -6.55
N GLY A 37 -2.85 -5.48 -7.62
CA GLY A 37 -2.79 -6.95 -7.50
C GLY A 37 -3.58 -7.65 -8.59
N GLY A 38 -3.33 -8.95 -8.75
CA GLY A 38 -3.95 -9.72 -9.83
C GLY A 38 -3.72 -9.09 -11.22
N TRP A 39 -2.53 -8.54 -11.46
CA TRP A 39 -2.15 -7.82 -12.68
C TRP A 39 -2.96 -6.55 -12.97
N THR A 40 -3.68 -6.02 -11.98
CA THR A 40 -4.47 -4.79 -12.09
C THR A 40 -3.85 -3.68 -11.27
N ILE A 41 -3.70 -2.52 -11.91
CA ILE A 41 -3.31 -1.26 -11.27
C ILE A 41 -4.56 -0.42 -10.99
N GLN A 42 -4.52 0.31 -9.88
CA GLN A 42 -5.59 1.17 -9.41
C GLN A 42 -5.28 2.66 -9.67
N TRP A 43 -6.29 3.51 -9.54
CA TRP A 43 -6.15 4.96 -9.70
C TRP A 43 -5.68 5.63 -8.39
N ASN A 44 -5.21 6.88 -8.48
CA ASN A 44 -4.95 7.68 -7.28
C ASN A 44 -6.21 7.77 -6.41
N GLY A 45 -6.06 7.61 -5.09
CA GLY A 45 -7.20 7.65 -4.19
C GLY A 45 -6.96 6.98 -2.84
N GLU A 46 -8.06 6.81 -2.11
CA GLU A 46 -8.07 6.22 -0.77
C GLU A 46 -8.52 4.75 -0.80
N TYR A 47 -7.77 3.89 -0.12
CA TYR A 47 -7.98 2.45 -0.06
C TYR A 47 -8.03 1.98 1.38
N LYS A 48 -9.09 1.26 1.75
CA LYS A 48 -9.21 0.67 3.09
C LYS A 48 -8.36 -0.60 3.16
N ALA A 49 -7.42 -0.63 4.11
CA ALA A 49 -6.57 -1.78 4.36
C ALA A 49 -6.24 -1.88 5.85
N ALA A 50 -6.24 -3.11 6.37
CA ALA A 50 -5.84 -3.41 7.75
C ALA A 50 -6.46 -2.46 8.79
N GLY A 51 -7.76 -2.16 8.69
CA GLY A 51 -8.48 -1.31 9.66
C GLY A 51 -8.20 0.19 9.58
N THR A 52 -7.42 0.66 8.61
CA THR A 52 -7.17 2.09 8.34
C THR A 52 -7.35 2.42 6.86
N VAL A 53 -7.07 3.68 6.48
CA VAL A 53 -7.10 4.16 5.10
C VAL A 53 -5.67 4.43 4.65
N PHE A 54 -5.32 3.94 3.47
CA PHE A 54 -4.10 4.29 2.76
C PHE A 54 -4.44 5.21 1.59
N THR A 55 -3.76 6.35 1.52
CA THR A 55 -3.82 7.25 0.37
C THR A 55 -2.71 6.86 -0.60
N TYR A 56 -3.11 6.46 -1.81
CA TYR A 56 -2.22 6.10 -2.90
C TYR A 56 -2.17 7.23 -3.93
N GLU A 57 -0.95 7.68 -4.22
CA GLU A 57 -0.71 8.72 -5.21
C GLU A 57 0.35 8.25 -6.19
N ARG A 58 0.06 8.42 -7.48
CA ARG A 58 0.99 8.20 -8.56
C ARG A 58 1.14 9.47 -9.41
N THR A 59 2.38 9.88 -9.62
CA THR A 59 2.74 10.98 -10.54
C THR A 59 3.73 10.44 -11.57
N GLY A 60 3.29 10.26 -12.81
CA GLY A 60 4.10 9.53 -13.79
C GLY A 60 4.23 8.05 -13.40
N GLN A 61 5.47 7.57 -13.22
CA GLN A 61 5.79 6.22 -12.73
C GLN A 61 6.32 6.22 -11.29
N LEU A 62 6.21 7.33 -10.56
CA LEU A 62 6.56 7.40 -9.14
C LEU A 62 5.32 7.26 -8.28
N GLU A 63 5.39 6.32 -7.33
CA GLU A 63 4.29 6.00 -6.41
C GLU A 63 4.60 6.30 -4.96
N ASN A 64 3.57 6.77 -4.24
CA ASN A 64 3.62 7.03 -2.81
C ASN A 64 2.39 6.43 -2.12
N LEU A 65 2.60 6.00 -0.88
CA LEU A 65 1.55 5.58 0.04
C LEU A 65 1.70 6.29 1.38
N SER A 66 0.59 6.77 1.91
CA SER A 66 0.52 7.27 3.29
C SER A 66 -0.69 6.72 4.02
N SER A 67 -0.61 6.61 5.34
CA SER A 67 -1.74 6.25 6.18
C SER A 67 -1.59 6.83 7.58
N PRO A 68 -2.66 7.36 8.19
CA PRO A 68 -2.61 7.76 9.60
C PRO A 68 -2.47 6.55 10.55
N GLY A 69 -2.84 5.34 10.11
CA GLY A 69 -2.96 4.17 11.01
C GLY A 69 -4.05 4.38 12.09
N PRO A 70 -3.98 3.65 13.22
CA PRO A 70 -3.19 2.44 13.38
C PRO A 70 -3.69 1.33 12.43
N THR A 71 -2.78 0.51 11.95
CA THR A 71 -3.17 -0.79 11.37
C THR A 71 -3.72 -1.71 12.47
N MET A 72 -4.79 -2.43 12.19
CA MET A 72 -5.42 -3.42 13.08
C MET A 72 -4.95 -4.86 12.81
N GLU A 73 -4.18 -5.05 11.74
CA GLU A 73 -3.53 -6.31 11.39
C GLU A 73 -2.27 -6.00 10.56
N PRO A 74 -1.31 -6.93 10.45
CA PRO A 74 -0.15 -6.73 9.57
C PRO A 74 -0.58 -6.63 8.09
N VAL A 75 0.06 -5.74 7.34
CA VAL A 75 -0.16 -5.60 5.88
C VAL A 75 1.19 -5.65 5.15
N TRP A 76 1.23 -6.40 4.07
CA TRP A 76 2.41 -6.50 3.21
C TRP A 76 2.42 -5.35 2.21
N ILE A 77 3.56 -4.67 2.10
CA ILE A 77 3.88 -3.77 0.99
C ILE A 77 4.84 -4.50 0.05
N GLN A 78 4.49 -4.57 -1.24
CA GLN A 78 5.29 -5.28 -2.24
C GLN A 78 5.81 -4.33 -3.31
#